data_AF-A0A524AF45-F1
#
_entry.id   AF-A0A524AF45-F1
#
_cell.length_a   1.000
_cell.length_b   1.000
_cell.length_c   1.000
_cell.angle_alpha   90.00
_cell.angle_beta   90.00
_cell.angle_gamma   90.00
#
_symmetry.space_group_name_H-M   'P 1'
#
loop_
_entity.id
_entity.type
_entity.pdbx_description
1 polymer ?
#
loop_
_entity_poly.entity_id
_entity_poly.type
_entity_poly.pdbx_seq_one_letter_code
_entity_poly.pdbx_strand_id
1 'polypeptide(L)'
;MAPEYLPGRRRVRRKRRRTDDEETLRRGPRHGLSELQRSVGNRTLQRALARRGGEVLRQADYRLIGRRGRNVSDSDKDKQGEEAETTAGQPKEAGRETMKSLTGREWTERYPTSKELSDLDASFALRVRKYLDALRKAGATVEILATKRPKERTYLMYWAWRIAKQAFDPRRVPIMPRLDINWWHGEASRSVTAAQEMVEAFGINGLREPPALTSHHNEGKAIDLRISWAGDLKIRDGRGLERIITSVPRDETNAELMAVGRSYGVFHAIDVDKEKVHWSVDGR
;
A
#
# COMPACT_ATOMS: atom_id res chain seq x y z
N MET A 1 72.63 -16.35 -67.48
CA MET A 1 73.58 -17.47 -67.61
C MET A 1 74.31 -17.58 -66.28
N ALA A 2 74.27 -18.76 -65.65
CA ALA A 2 74.84 -19.10 -64.32
C ALA A 2 76.39 -19.19 -64.35
N PRO A 3 77.14 -19.62 -63.30
CA PRO A 3 76.86 -20.00 -61.89
C PRO A 3 77.89 -19.33 -60.90
N GLU A 4 78.05 -19.58 -59.58
CA GLU A 4 78.71 -20.76 -58.96
C GLU A 4 78.96 -20.56 -57.42
N TYR A 5 79.05 -21.68 -56.68
CA TYR A 5 79.80 -21.96 -55.42
C TYR A 5 79.46 -21.23 -54.09
N LEU A 6 79.46 -21.79 -52.87
CA LEU A 6 79.45 -23.11 -52.18
C LEU A 6 79.45 -22.80 -50.64
N PRO A 7 79.50 -23.75 -49.67
CA PRO A 7 78.71 -23.72 -48.44
C PRO A 7 79.52 -23.58 -47.12
N GLY A 8 78.83 -23.60 -45.96
CA GLY A 8 79.30 -24.39 -44.81
C GLY A 8 79.72 -23.68 -43.49
N ARG A 9 78.75 -23.60 -42.56
CA ARG A 9 78.83 -23.80 -41.08
C ARG A 9 80.05 -23.34 -40.26
N ARG A 10 79.78 -22.54 -39.22
CA ARG A 10 80.33 -22.79 -37.86
C ARG A 10 79.29 -22.53 -36.76
N ARG A 11 79.17 -23.51 -35.85
CA ARG A 11 78.41 -23.44 -34.60
C ARG A 11 79.14 -22.57 -33.58
N VAL A 12 78.41 -21.77 -32.81
CA VAL A 12 78.85 -21.36 -31.45
C VAL A 12 77.70 -21.57 -30.47
N ARG A 13 77.98 -22.44 -29.51
CA ARG A 13 77.18 -22.76 -28.33
C ARG A 13 77.47 -21.65 -27.30
N ARG A 14 76.48 -20.86 -26.89
CA ARG A 14 76.61 -20.01 -25.69
C ARG A 14 75.49 -20.27 -24.69
N LYS A 15 75.96 -20.25 -23.44
CA LYS A 15 75.35 -20.71 -22.20
C LYS A 15 74.19 -19.81 -21.76
N ARG A 16 73.26 -20.48 -21.08
CA ARG A 16 72.20 -20.01 -20.18
C ARG A 16 72.44 -18.61 -19.58
N ARG A 17 71.46 -17.72 -19.75
CA ARG A 17 71.12 -16.66 -18.81
C ARG A 17 69.76 -17.00 -18.22
N ARG A 18 69.68 -16.90 -16.89
CA ARG A 18 68.44 -16.93 -16.11
C ARG A 18 67.54 -15.76 -16.57
N THR A 19 66.28 -16.08 -16.73
CA THR A 19 65.16 -15.13 -16.69
C THR A 19 64.19 -15.75 -15.70
N ASP A 20 64.20 -15.20 -14.50
CA ASP A 20 63.02 -15.17 -13.65
C ASP A 20 61.97 -14.29 -14.35
N ASP A 21 60.70 -14.50 -14.04
CA ASP A 21 59.49 -13.83 -14.58
C ASP A 21 58.73 -14.63 -15.66
N GLU A 22 57.88 -15.57 -15.23
CA GLU A 22 56.51 -15.76 -15.76
C GLU A 22 55.81 -16.93 -15.04
N GLU A 23 55.36 -16.73 -13.80
CA GLU A 23 54.21 -17.48 -13.28
C GLU A 23 53.61 -16.77 -12.07
N THR A 24 52.67 -15.85 -12.29
CA THR A 24 51.51 -15.59 -11.41
C THR A 24 50.66 -14.44 -11.97
N LEU A 25 49.34 -14.56 -11.79
CA LEU A 25 48.28 -13.57 -12.09
C LEU A 25 47.81 -13.41 -13.56
N ARG A 26 47.13 -14.44 -14.07
CA ARG A 26 45.98 -14.25 -14.98
C ARG A 26 44.78 -15.10 -14.54
N ARG A 27 44.13 -14.69 -13.45
CA ARG A 27 42.71 -14.99 -13.16
C ARG A 27 42.09 -13.79 -12.43
N GLY A 28 41.47 -12.89 -13.19
CA GLY A 28 40.62 -11.81 -12.67
C GLY A 28 39.14 -12.13 -12.91
N PRO A 29 38.24 -11.88 -11.95
CA PRO A 29 36.84 -12.29 -12.02
C PRO A 29 36.02 -11.40 -12.96
N ARG A 30 35.17 -12.03 -13.79
CA ARG A 30 34.13 -11.38 -14.60
C ARG A 30 32.83 -11.28 -13.80
N HIS A 31 32.66 -10.20 -13.03
CA HIS A 31 31.37 -9.71 -12.48
C HIS A 31 31.56 -8.20 -12.20
N GLY A 32 30.71 -7.23 -12.53
CA GLY A 32 29.45 -7.16 -13.26
C GLY A 32 29.12 -5.67 -13.42
N LEU A 33 29.17 -5.13 -14.65
CA LEU A 33 28.77 -3.74 -14.95
C LEU A 33 27.24 -3.54 -14.87
N SER A 34 26.48 -4.62 -14.74
CA SER A 34 25.01 -4.62 -14.67
C SER A 34 24.45 -4.22 -13.29
N GLU A 35 25.26 -4.22 -12.23
CA GLU A 35 24.82 -3.82 -10.88
C GLU A 35 24.96 -2.31 -10.64
N LEU A 36 25.96 -1.66 -11.26
CA LEU A 36 26.18 -0.23 -11.10
C LEU A 36 25.08 0.62 -11.77
N GLN A 37 24.49 0.12 -12.87
CA GLN A 37 23.39 0.82 -13.57
C GLN A 37 22.05 0.76 -12.82
N ARG A 38 21.84 -0.22 -11.92
CA ARG A 38 20.62 -0.34 -11.10
C ARG A 38 20.60 0.64 -9.93
N SER A 39 21.77 1.00 -9.39
CA SER A 39 21.92 1.88 -8.23
C SER A 39 21.80 3.37 -8.58
N VAL A 40 22.28 3.79 -9.76
CA VAL A 40 22.36 5.21 -10.14
C VAL A 40 21.04 5.72 -10.74
N GLY A 41 20.29 4.87 -11.45
CA GLY A 41 18.99 5.23 -12.03
C GLY A 41 17.92 5.53 -10.98
N ASN A 42 17.83 4.70 -9.94
CA ASN A 42 16.85 4.87 -8.85
C ASN A 42 17.16 6.06 -7.94
N ARG A 43 18.44 6.32 -7.63
CA ARG A 43 18.82 7.44 -6.76
C ARG A 43 18.58 8.82 -7.39
N THR A 44 18.69 8.91 -8.71
CA THR A 44 18.50 10.19 -9.42
C THR A 44 17.02 10.58 -9.48
N LEU A 45 16.11 9.61 -9.63
CA LEU A 45 14.66 9.84 -9.52
C LEU A 45 14.21 10.09 -8.07
N GLN A 46 14.75 9.35 -7.10
CA GLN A 46 14.46 9.57 -5.67
C GLN A 46 14.88 10.97 -5.19
N ARG A 47 16.01 11.51 -5.67
CA ARG A 47 16.47 12.87 -5.34
C ARG A 47 15.65 13.97 -6.02
N ALA A 48 15.08 13.72 -7.21
CA ALA A 48 14.18 14.66 -7.86
C ALA A 48 12.82 14.75 -7.15
N LEU A 49 12.36 13.66 -6.53
CA LEU A 49 11.08 13.58 -5.80
C LEU A 49 11.14 14.20 -4.40
N ALA A 50 12.30 14.17 -3.73
CA ALA A 50 12.47 14.72 -2.38
C ALA A 50 12.52 16.27 -2.31
N ARG A 51 12.75 16.97 -3.43
CA ARG A 51 12.98 18.43 -3.45
C ARG A 51 11.72 19.30 -3.57
N ARG A 52 10.50 18.73 -3.52
CA ARG A 52 9.26 19.49 -3.76
C ARG A 52 8.11 19.26 -2.79
N GLY A 53 8.35 18.67 -1.62
CA GLY A 53 7.30 18.39 -0.63
C GLY A 53 7.69 18.79 0.78
N GLY A 54 7.98 20.08 1.00
CA GLY A 54 8.17 20.65 2.33
C GLY A 54 6.84 21.05 2.98
N GLU A 55 6.62 20.48 4.16
CA GLU A 55 5.82 21.00 5.29
C GLU A 55 4.28 20.84 5.38
N VAL A 56 3.92 20.50 6.63
CA VAL A 56 2.66 20.63 7.39
C VAL A 56 1.62 19.50 7.30
N LEU A 57 1.81 18.45 8.13
CA LEU A 57 0.71 17.63 8.64
C LEU A 57 0.28 18.19 10.02
N ARG A 58 -0.84 18.93 10.05
CA ARG A 58 -1.56 19.24 11.30
C ARG A 58 -2.50 18.08 11.62
N GLN A 59 -2.32 17.51 12.81
CA GLN A 59 -3.31 16.64 13.46
C GLN A 59 -4.61 17.44 13.64
N ALA A 60 -5.72 16.90 13.15
CA ALA A 60 -7.05 17.43 13.45
C ALA A 60 -7.60 16.75 14.71
N ASP A 61 -7.74 17.55 15.75
CA ASP A 61 -8.31 17.21 17.06
C ASP A 61 -9.79 16.82 16.94
N TYR A 62 -10.15 15.62 17.41
CA TYR A 62 -11.53 15.34 17.83
C TYR A 62 -11.76 15.98 19.21
N ARG A 63 -12.27 17.21 19.25
CA ARG A 63 -12.60 17.91 20.51
C ARG A 63 -13.92 17.42 21.11
N LEU A 64 -13.81 16.98 22.36
CA LEU A 64 -14.86 16.57 23.27
C LEU A 64 -15.57 17.80 23.85
N ILE A 65 -16.89 17.94 23.65
CA ILE A 65 -17.70 18.92 24.40
C ILE A 65 -18.36 18.19 25.57
N GLY A 66 -17.77 18.33 26.76
CA GLY A 66 -18.43 17.99 28.02
C GLY A 66 -19.26 19.18 28.51
N ARG A 67 -20.58 19.03 28.60
CA ARG A 67 -21.44 19.97 29.34
C ARG A 67 -21.64 19.49 30.76
N ARG A 68 -21.03 20.20 31.71
CA ARG A 68 -21.45 20.30 33.11
C ARG A 68 -22.79 21.03 33.18
N GLY A 69 -23.79 20.43 33.82
CA GLY A 69 -24.99 21.12 34.30
C GLY A 69 -25.10 20.92 35.81
N ARG A 70 -24.74 21.97 36.57
CA ARG A 70 -25.30 22.21 37.90
C ARG A 70 -26.73 22.72 37.69
N ASN A 71 -27.68 22.30 38.51
CA ASN A 71 -28.70 23.21 39.05
C ASN A 71 -29.29 22.66 40.35
N VAL A 72 -29.46 23.63 41.26
CA VAL A 72 -30.05 23.61 42.59
C VAL A 72 -31.49 24.12 42.49
N SER A 73 -32.27 23.93 43.55
CA SER A 73 -33.58 24.52 43.88
C SER A 73 -34.78 23.72 43.35
N ASP A 74 -35.90 23.60 44.05
CA ASP A 74 -36.25 23.87 45.44
C ASP A 74 -37.48 22.99 45.71
N SER A 75 -37.64 22.60 46.96
CA SER A 75 -38.77 21.80 47.42
C SER A 75 -39.89 22.71 47.90
N ASP A 76 -41.12 22.53 47.40
CA ASP A 76 -42.30 22.85 48.20
C ASP A 76 -43.57 22.10 47.76
N LYS A 77 -44.50 22.04 48.72
CA LYS A 77 -45.40 20.94 49.07
C LYS A 77 -46.82 21.00 48.47
N ASP A 78 -47.46 19.82 48.55
CA ASP A 78 -48.88 19.48 48.78
C ASP A 78 -49.98 19.92 47.80
N LYS A 79 -50.70 18.93 47.22
CA LYS A 79 -52.06 18.50 47.67
C LYS A 79 -52.66 17.39 46.78
N GLN A 80 -53.55 16.61 47.40
CA GLN A 80 -54.22 15.39 46.95
C GLN A 80 -55.50 15.61 46.14
N GLY A 81 -55.93 14.52 45.46
CA GLY A 81 -57.28 14.22 44.96
C GLY A 81 -57.42 14.44 43.44
N GLU A 82 -58.11 13.63 42.65
CA GLU A 82 -58.78 12.33 42.77
C GLU A 82 -59.01 11.86 41.30
N GLU A 83 -59.48 10.63 41.13
CA GLU A 83 -59.58 9.80 39.92
C GLU A 83 -60.35 10.41 38.72
N ALA A 84 -59.92 10.09 37.49
CA ALA A 84 -60.71 9.30 36.53
C ALA A 84 -60.13 9.31 35.09
N GLU A 85 -60.28 8.15 34.48
CA GLU A 85 -60.57 7.92 33.06
C GLU A 85 -59.42 7.78 32.05
N THR A 86 -59.38 6.55 31.54
CA THR A 86 -58.52 5.98 30.53
C THR A 86 -58.89 6.48 29.13
N THR A 87 -57.93 6.98 28.36
CA THR A 87 -58.02 6.92 26.90
C THR A 87 -56.64 6.75 26.28
N ALA A 88 -56.55 5.77 25.38
CA ALA A 88 -55.35 5.22 24.79
C ALA A 88 -54.47 6.27 24.09
N GLY A 89 -53.31 6.56 24.69
CA GLY A 89 -52.17 7.17 24.04
C GLY A 89 -51.28 6.07 23.45
N GLN A 90 -51.00 6.18 22.15
CA GLN A 90 -50.08 5.34 21.39
C GLN A 90 -48.76 5.08 22.18
N PRO A 91 -48.24 3.84 22.23
CA PRO A 91 -46.93 3.63 22.83
C PRO A 91 -45.89 4.35 21.97
N LYS A 92 -45.23 5.35 22.59
CA LYS A 92 -43.92 5.84 22.16
C LYS A 92 -43.02 4.61 21.98
N GLU A 93 -42.43 4.44 20.80
CA GLU A 93 -41.38 3.45 20.57
C GLU A 93 -40.30 3.63 21.63
N ALA A 94 -40.34 2.78 22.66
CA ALA A 94 -39.23 2.55 23.55
C ALA A 94 -38.07 2.10 22.67
N GLY A 95 -36.96 2.83 22.75
CA GLY A 95 -35.79 2.59 21.92
C GLY A 95 -35.40 1.12 21.95
N ARG A 96 -35.34 0.51 20.76
CA ARG A 96 -34.57 -0.73 20.58
C ARG A 96 -33.14 -0.41 20.98
N GLU A 97 -32.73 -0.84 22.17
CA GLU A 97 -31.32 -1.09 22.45
C GLU A 97 -30.84 -2.09 21.39
N THR A 98 -30.17 -1.60 20.35
CA THR A 98 -29.44 -2.48 19.44
C THR A 98 -28.28 -3.06 20.25
N MET A 99 -28.39 -4.34 20.64
CA MET A 99 -27.27 -5.04 21.26
C MET A 99 -26.08 -4.99 20.30
N LYS A 100 -25.04 -4.25 20.66
CA LYS A 100 -23.79 -4.19 19.90
C LYS A 100 -23.18 -5.60 19.84
N SER A 101 -22.91 -6.10 18.65
CA SER A 101 -22.30 -7.42 18.48
C SER A 101 -20.83 -7.37 18.84
N LEU A 102 -20.35 -8.39 19.56
CA LEU A 102 -18.93 -8.53 19.88
C LEU A 102 -18.08 -8.57 18.60
N THR A 103 -16.86 -8.03 18.67
CA THR A 103 -15.89 -8.09 17.57
C THR A 103 -15.28 -9.47 17.43
N GLY A 104 -14.85 -9.82 16.22
CA GLY A 104 -14.25 -11.10 15.92
C GLY A 104 -13.98 -11.27 14.44
N ARG A 105 -13.45 -12.43 14.05
CA ARG A 105 -13.11 -12.77 12.66
C ARG A 105 -14.25 -12.49 11.68
N GLU A 106 -15.50 -12.73 12.08
CA GLU A 106 -16.70 -12.56 11.25
C GLU A 106 -16.92 -11.10 10.81
N TRP A 107 -16.36 -10.12 11.51
CA TRP A 107 -16.44 -8.72 11.08
C TRP A 107 -15.56 -8.40 9.87
N THR A 108 -14.55 -9.23 9.60
CA THR A 108 -13.57 -8.95 8.53
C THR A 108 -14.12 -9.10 7.12
N GLU A 109 -15.22 -9.85 6.98
CA GLU A 109 -15.90 -10.12 5.70
C GLU A 109 -17.09 -9.18 5.44
N ARG A 110 -17.62 -8.51 6.47
CA ARG A 110 -18.81 -7.63 6.35
C ARG A 110 -18.58 -6.40 5.47
N TYR A 111 -17.34 -5.95 5.39
CA TYR A 111 -16.93 -4.75 4.64
C TYR A 111 -15.74 -5.10 3.74
N PRO A 112 -15.97 -5.80 2.61
CA PRO A 112 -14.90 -6.19 1.70
C PRO A 112 -14.30 -4.98 0.99
N THR A 113 -13.01 -5.08 0.64
CA THR A 113 -12.39 -4.14 -0.30
C THR A 113 -12.94 -4.42 -1.71
N SER A 114 -13.34 -3.38 -2.44
CA SER A 114 -13.79 -3.52 -3.82
C SER A 114 -12.64 -3.85 -4.77
N LYS A 115 -12.96 -4.44 -5.92
CA LYS A 115 -12.07 -4.57 -7.09
C LYS A 115 -12.66 -3.90 -8.33
N GLU A 116 -13.80 -3.22 -8.19
CA GLU A 116 -14.52 -2.62 -9.30
C GLU A 116 -14.00 -1.23 -9.62
N LEU A 117 -13.83 -0.95 -10.92
CA LEU A 117 -13.43 0.38 -11.38
C LEU A 117 -14.53 1.43 -11.23
N SER A 118 -15.79 1.01 -11.12
CA SER A 118 -16.94 1.89 -10.85
C SER A 118 -16.90 2.50 -9.45
N ASP A 119 -16.17 1.88 -8.52
CA ASP A 119 -16.06 2.36 -7.14
C ASP A 119 -14.93 3.37 -6.94
N LEU A 120 -14.10 3.57 -7.95
CA LEU A 120 -13.10 4.63 -7.96
C LEU A 120 -13.77 6.01 -8.14
N ASP A 121 -13.08 7.06 -7.73
CA ASP A 121 -13.40 8.43 -8.12
C ASP A 121 -13.56 8.51 -9.64
N ALA A 122 -14.62 9.15 -10.12
CA ALA A 122 -14.98 9.09 -11.55
C ALA A 122 -13.86 9.58 -12.47
N SER A 123 -13.11 10.62 -12.05
CA SER A 123 -12.01 11.18 -12.83
C SER A 123 -10.80 10.24 -12.84
N PHE A 124 -10.51 9.62 -11.70
CA PHE A 124 -9.44 8.62 -11.59
C PHE A 124 -9.79 7.34 -12.34
N ALA A 125 -11.02 6.86 -12.25
CA ALA A 125 -11.52 5.69 -12.95
C ALA A 125 -11.33 5.80 -14.47
N LEU A 126 -11.55 7.00 -15.04
CA LEU A 126 -11.32 7.25 -16.47
C LEU A 126 -9.84 7.11 -16.84
N ARG A 127 -8.94 7.62 -16.00
CA ARG A 127 -7.48 7.52 -16.19
C ARG A 127 -7.01 6.07 -16.10
N VAL A 128 -7.47 5.35 -15.07
CA VAL A 128 -7.16 3.93 -14.85
C VAL A 128 -7.65 3.08 -16.02
N ARG A 129 -8.89 3.26 -16.51
CA ARG A 129 -9.40 2.52 -17.68
C ARG A 129 -8.48 2.67 -18.90
N LYS A 130 -8.08 3.90 -19.23
CA LYS A 130 -7.17 4.16 -20.36
C LYS A 130 -5.82 3.45 -20.18
N TYR A 131 -5.27 3.47 -18.96
CA TYR A 131 -4.01 2.81 -18.66
C TYR A 131 -4.12 1.28 -18.75
N LEU A 132 -5.15 0.69 -18.15
CA LEU A 132 -5.41 -0.76 -18.20
C LEU A 132 -5.64 -1.25 -19.63
N ASP A 133 -6.35 -0.47 -20.45
CA ASP A 133 -6.56 -0.80 -21.86
C ASP A 133 -5.24 -0.78 -22.65
N ALA A 134 -4.36 0.18 -22.38
CA ALA A 134 -3.04 0.23 -23.00
C ALA A 134 -2.16 -0.96 -22.61
N LEU A 135 -2.16 -1.34 -21.32
CA LEU A 135 -1.45 -2.51 -20.81
C LEU A 135 -1.94 -3.80 -21.50
N ARG A 136 -3.25 -4.03 -21.52
CA ARG A 136 -3.86 -5.22 -22.11
C ARG A 136 -3.59 -5.31 -23.62
N LYS A 137 -3.70 -4.19 -24.34
CA LYS A 137 -3.39 -4.11 -25.78
C LYS A 137 -1.91 -4.40 -26.07
N ALA A 138 -1.02 -4.05 -25.15
CA ALA A 138 0.41 -4.35 -25.24
C ALA A 138 0.74 -5.81 -24.89
N GLY A 139 -0.24 -6.62 -24.49
CA GLY A 139 -0.04 -8.02 -24.11
C GLY A 139 0.40 -8.23 -22.67
N ALA A 140 0.29 -7.21 -21.80
CA ALA A 140 0.54 -7.37 -20.37
C ALA A 140 -0.65 -8.07 -19.68
N THR A 141 -0.34 -8.92 -18.71
CA THR A 141 -1.30 -9.47 -17.76
C THR A 141 -1.53 -8.45 -16.65
N VAL A 142 -2.79 -8.21 -16.30
CA VAL A 142 -3.15 -7.26 -15.23
C VAL A 142 -4.22 -7.85 -14.32
N GLU A 143 -3.95 -7.84 -13.01
CA GLU A 143 -4.87 -8.25 -11.96
C GLU A 143 -5.18 -7.04 -11.06
N ILE A 144 -6.48 -6.78 -10.83
CA ILE A 144 -6.92 -5.76 -9.87
C ILE A 144 -7.05 -6.41 -8.48
N LEU A 145 -6.24 -5.95 -7.54
CA LEU A 145 -6.18 -6.47 -6.18
C LEU A 145 -7.11 -5.71 -5.24
N ALA A 146 -7.21 -4.39 -5.42
CA ALA A 146 -8.07 -3.53 -4.62
C ALA A 146 -8.36 -2.21 -5.35
N THR A 147 -9.58 -1.68 -5.18
CA THR A 147 -9.96 -0.31 -5.55
C THR A 147 -10.40 0.42 -4.28
N LYS A 148 -11.70 0.63 -4.09
CA LYS A 148 -12.22 1.34 -2.92
C LYS A 148 -12.24 0.46 -1.69
N ARG A 149 -11.69 1.00 -0.60
CA ARG A 149 -11.76 0.40 0.73
C ARG A 149 -12.80 1.14 1.58
N PRO A 150 -13.91 0.49 1.99
CA PRO A 150 -14.88 1.12 2.87
C PRO A 150 -14.23 1.66 4.16
N LYS A 151 -14.74 2.78 4.68
CA LYS A 151 -14.18 3.41 5.89
C LYS A 151 -14.32 2.49 7.09
N GLU A 152 -15.39 1.73 7.11
CA GLU A 152 -15.72 0.66 8.06
C GLU A 152 -14.59 -0.36 8.12
N ARG A 153 -14.11 -0.82 6.96
CA ARG A 153 -13.00 -1.77 6.88
C ARG A 153 -11.72 -1.18 7.48
N THR A 154 -11.34 0.05 7.10
CA THR A 154 -10.14 0.70 7.67
C THR A 154 -10.24 0.92 9.17
N TYR A 155 -11.43 1.27 9.67
CA TYR A 155 -11.68 1.41 11.10
C TYR A 155 -11.46 0.08 11.83
N LEU A 156 -12.05 -1.02 11.32
CA LEU A 156 -11.88 -2.36 11.90
C LEU A 156 -10.41 -2.79 11.90
N MET A 157 -9.70 -2.61 10.78
CA MET A 157 -8.29 -2.94 10.65
C MET A 157 -7.42 -2.14 11.63
N TYR A 158 -7.61 -0.82 11.72
CA TYR A 158 -6.83 0.05 12.59
C TYR A 158 -7.02 -0.32 14.07
N TRP A 159 -8.27 -0.44 14.53
CA TRP A 159 -8.53 -0.68 15.95
C TRP A 159 -8.22 -2.12 16.39
N ALA A 160 -8.47 -3.12 15.54
CA ALA A 160 -8.04 -4.48 15.81
C ALA A 160 -6.51 -4.54 16.00
N TRP A 161 -5.75 -3.92 15.09
CA TRP A 161 -4.30 -3.87 15.20
C TRP A 161 -3.84 -3.17 16.47
N ARG A 162 -4.43 -2.01 16.82
CA ARG A 162 -4.05 -1.26 18.03
C ARG A 162 -4.35 -2.00 19.32
N ILE A 163 -5.49 -2.69 19.41
CA ILE A 163 -5.81 -3.51 20.57
C ILE A 163 -4.83 -4.68 20.67
N ALA A 164 -4.61 -5.40 19.56
CA ALA A 164 -3.78 -6.61 19.55
C ALA A 164 -2.28 -6.33 19.76
N LYS A 165 -1.75 -5.24 19.22
CA LYS A 165 -0.30 -4.97 19.17
C LYS A 165 0.18 -3.84 20.09
N GLN A 166 -0.71 -2.94 20.51
CA GLN A 166 -0.34 -1.76 21.32
C GLN A 166 -1.08 -1.70 22.66
N ALA A 167 -1.73 -2.79 23.08
CA ALA A 167 -2.50 -2.86 24.33
C ALA A 167 -3.51 -1.69 24.46
N PHE A 168 -4.10 -1.25 23.35
CA PHE A 168 -5.10 -0.20 23.39
C PHE A 168 -6.35 -0.69 24.11
N ASP A 169 -6.89 0.13 25.03
CA ASP A 169 -8.08 -0.22 25.80
C ASP A 169 -9.30 -0.37 24.88
N PRO A 170 -9.91 -1.58 24.76
CA PRO A 170 -11.04 -1.83 23.88
C PRO A 170 -12.27 -0.97 24.21
N ARG A 171 -12.41 -0.53 25.47
CA ARG A 171 -13.52 0.33 25.92
C ARG A 171 -13.38 1.77 25.44
N ARG A 172 -12.19 2.15 24.99
CA ARG A 172 -11.86 3.51 24.54
C ARG A 172 -11.84 3.64 23.01
N VAL A 173 -12.20 2.58 22.29
CA VAL A 173 -12.31 2.65 20.83
C VAL A 173 -13.42 3.65 20.48
N PRO A 174 -13.14 4.71 19.68
CA PRO A 174 -14.14 5.67 19.26
C PRO A 174 -15.28 4.97 18.53
N ILE A 175 -16.52 5.38 18.79
CA ILE A 175 -17.70 4.84 18.11
C ILE A 175 -17.64 5.21 16.63
N MET A 176 -17.84 4.22 15.75
CA MET A 176 -18.11 4.48 14.34
C MET A 176 -19.62 4.46 14.10
N PRO A 177 -20.23 5.57 13.64
CA PRO A 177 -21.66 5.58 13.33
C PRO A 177 -22.03 4.46 12.36
N ARG A 178 -23.19 3.84 12.60
CA ARG A 178 -23.76 2.72 11.81
C ARG A 178 -23.02 1.39 11.93
N LEU A 179 -22.03 1.28 12.81
CA LEU A 179 -21.44 0.00 13.22
C LEU A 179 -21.91 -0.37 14.63
N ASP A 180 -22.79 -1.37 14.72
CA ASP A 180 -23.23 -1.96 16.00
C ASP A 180 -22.17 -2.92 16.55
N ILE A 181 -20.99 -2.37 16.86
CA ILE A 181 -19.80 -3.14 17.23
C ILE A 181 -19.41 -2.92 18.69
N ASN A 182 -19.07 -4.00 19.38
CA ASN A 182 -18.55 -4.00 20.75
C ASN A 182 -17.16 -4.63 20.81
N TRP A 183 -16.16 -3.80 21.09
CA TRP A 183 -14.76 -4.23 21.26
C TRP A 183 -14.46 -4.78 22.65
N TRP A 184 -15.33 -4.56 23.64
CA TRP A 184 -15.12 -5.03 25.00
C TRP A 184 -15.79 -6.39 25.21
N HIS A 185 -14.95 -7.41 25.29
CA HIS A 185 -15.35 -8.78 25.56
C HIS A 185 -15.40 -9.07 27.07
N GLY A 186 -15.81 -8.13 27.93
CA GLY A 186 -15.89 -8.35 29.39
C GLY A 186 -14.53 -8.48 30.12
N GLU A 187 -13.45 -8.75 29.39
CA GLU A 187 -12.09 -8.89 29.89
C GLU A 187 -11.08 -8.43 28.82
N ALA A 188 -9.95 -7.87 29.25
CA ALA A 188 -8.92 -7.36 28.34
C ALA A 188 -8.30 -8.47 27.48
N SER A 189 -7.98 -9.62 28.09
CA SER A 189 -7.38 -10.78 27.40
C SER A 189 -8.26 -11.28 26.26
N ARG A 190 -9.57 -11.48 26.51
CA ARG A 190 -10.55 -11.90 25.49
C ARG A 190 -10.68 -10.90 24.36
N SER A 191 -10.65 -9.60 24.68
CA SER A 191 -10.74 -8.53 23.69
C SER A 191 -9.50 -8.49 22.78
N VAL A 192 -8.31 -8.73 23.35
CA VAL A 192 -7.04 -8.85 22.62
C VAL A 192 -7.06 -10.08 21.71
N THR A 193 -7.55 -11.23 22.19
CA THR A 193 -7.68 -12.44 21.36
C THR A 193 -8.58 -12.20 20.14
N ALA A 194 -9.78 -11.64 20.34
CA ALA A 194 -10.69 -11.34 19.24
C ALA A 194 -10.09 -10.33 18.23
N ALA A 195 -9.37 -9.32 18.73
CA ALA A 195 -8.67 -8.36 17.87
C ALA A 195 -7.52 -9.01 17.09
N GLN A 196 -6.79 -9.96 17.68
CA GLN A 196 -5.72 -10.71 17.03
C GLN A 196 -6.27 -11.62 15.92
N GLU A 197 -7.42 -12.27 16.13
CA GLU A 197 -8.10 -13.03 15.08
C GLU A 197 -8.47 -12.16 13.86
N MET A 198 -8.90 -10.92 14.10
CA MET A 198 -9.17 -9.95 13.05
C MET A 198 -7.88 -9.52 12.34
N VAL A 199 -6.79 -9.27 13.08
CA VAL A 199 -5.47 -8.93 12.51
C VAL A 199 -4.97 -10.03 11.56
N GLU A 200 -5.17 -11.29 11.94
CA GLU A 200 -4.82 -12.46 11.12
C GLU A 200 -5.73 -12.56 9.89
N ALA A 201 -7.04 -12.46 10.07
CA ALA A 201 -8.01 -12.53 8.98
C ALA A 201 -7.87 -11.38 7.97
N PHE A 202 -7.47 -10.19 8.42
CA PHE A 202 -7.12 -9.08 7.53
C PHE A 202 -5.74 -9.21 6.88
N GLY A 203 -4.90 -10.15 7.32
CA GLY A 203 -3.53 -10.32 6.82
C GLY A 203 -2.59 -9.17 7.22
N ILE A 204 -2.87 -8.45 8.31
CA ILE A 204 -2.10 -7.26 8.74
C ILE A 204 -1.14 -7.53 9.89
N ASN A 205 -0.87 -8.80 10.20
CA ASN A 205 0.00 -9.20 11.31
C ASN A 205 1.46 -8.72 11.16
N GLY A 206 1.96 -8.64 9.92
CA GLY A 206 3.34 -8.23 9.63
C GLY A 206 3.57 -6.72 9.58
N LEU A 207 2.52 -5.91 9.77
CA LEU A 207 2.66 -4.45 9.74
C LEU A 207 3.33 -3.94 11.02
N ARG A 208 4.27 -3.01 10.87
CA ARG A 208 4.95 -2.32 11.98
C ARG A 208 4.10 -1.22 12.61
N GLU A 209 3.16 -0.68 11.83
CA GLU A 209 2.27 0.41 12.19
C GLU A 209 0.83 0.03 11.78
N PRO A 210 -0.20 0.57 12.45
CA PRO A 210 -1.58 0.26 12.08
C PRO A 210 -1.91 0.81 10.68
N PRO A 211 -2.79 0.14 9.91
CA PRO A 211 -3.30 0.68 8.65
C PRO A 211 -3.93 2.06 8.82
N ALA A 212 -3.62 3.02 7.94
CA ALA A 212 -4.15 4.37 8.07
C ALA A 212 -5.70 4.41 8.04
N LEU A 213 -6.29 5.24 8.92
CA LEU A 213 -7.74 5.51 8.94
C LEU A 213 -8.23 6.34 7.74
N THR A 214 -7.30 7.00 7.06
CA THR A 214 -7.58 7.80 5.87
C THR A 214 -6.49 7.52 4.85
N SER A 215 -6.90 7.14 3.65
CA SER A 215 -6.03 6.77 2.54
C SER A 215 -6.76 7.03 1.22
N HIS A 216 -6.02 7.08 0.11
CA HIS A 216 -6.63 7.20 -1.22
C HIS A 216 -7.56 6.03 -1.57
N HIS A 217 -7.37 4.84 -1.00
CA HIS A 217 -8.33 3.74 -1.16
C HIS A 217 -9.69 4.08 -0.54
N ASN A 218 -9.75 4.85 0.56
CA ASN A 218 -11.05 5.26 1.13
C ASN A 218 -11.79 6.25 0.22
N GLU A 219 -11.05 7.02 -0.57
CA GLU A 219 -11.57 8.03 -1.48
C GLU A 219 -11.84 7.50 -2.89
N GLY A 220 -11.47 6.23 -3.17
CA GLY A 220 -11.50 5.69 -4.54
C GLY A 220 -10.45 6.32 -5.45
N LYS A 221 -9.39 6.90 -4.90
CA LYS A 221 -8.29 7.56 -5.63
C LYS A 221 -7.03 6.71 -5.71
N ALA A 222 -7.11 5.45 -5.30
CA ALA A 222 -6.05 4.47 -5.42
C ALA A 222 -6.58 3.12 -5.90
N ILE A 223 -5.68 2.36 -6.52
CA ILE A 223 -5.88 1.02 -7.03
C ILE A 223 -4.61 0.21 -6.81
N ASP A 224 -4.76 -1.01 -6.28
CA ASP A 224 -3.65 -1.95 -6.21
C ASP A 224 -3.72 -2.87 -7.43
N LEU A 225 -2.63 -2.91 -8.20
CA LEU A 225 -2.49 -3.65 -9.44
C LEU A 225 -1.28 -4.59 -9.36
N ARG A 226 -1.46 -5.82 -9.82
CA ARG A 226 -0.35 -6.70 -10.20
C ARG A 226 -0.25 -6.73 -11.71
N ILE A 227 0.94 -6.46 -12.24
CA ILE A 227 1.18 -6.34 -13.67
C ILE A 227 2.37 -7.23 -14.01
N SER A 228 2.28 -7.97 -15.11
CA SER A 228 3.44 -8.71 -15.63
C SER A 228 3.39 -8.84 -17.14
N TRP A 229 4.55 -9.00 -17.76
CA TRP A 229 4.65 -9.26 -19.20
C TRP A 229 5.89 -10.09 -19.53
N ALA A 230 5.91 -10.64 -20.75
CA ALA A 230 7.05 -11.35 -21.31
C ALA A 230 7.66 -10.55 -22.48
N GLY A 231 8.97 -10.73 -22.70
CA GLY A 231 9.69 -10.07 -23.78
C GLY A 231 9.68 -8.54 -23.66
N ASP A 232 9.73 -7.87 -24.81
CA ASP A 232 9.66 -6.42 -24.88
C ASP A 232 8.19 -5.96 -24.87
N LEU A 233 7.85 -4.99 -24.02
CA LEU A 233 6.49 -4.44 -23.97
C LEU A 233 6.38 -3.24 -24.90
N LYS A 234 5.64 -3.39 -26.01
CA LYS A 234 5.30 -2.30 -26.92
C LYS A 234 3.97 -1.69 -26.50
N ILE A 235 4.02 -0.54 -25.83
CA ILE A 235 2.86 0.10 -25.20
C ILE A 235 2.72 1.57 -25.64
N ARG A 236 1.48 2.04 -25.82
CA ARG A 236 1.22 3.46 -26.06
C ARG A 236 1.17 4.23 -24.74
N ASP A 237 1.88 5.34 -24.66
CA ASP A 237 1.79 6.28 -23.54
C ASP A 237 0.50 7.12 -23.59
N GLY A 238 0.22 7.90 -22.55
CA GLY A 238 -0.99 8.72 -22.42
C GLY A 238 -1.12 9.84 -23.45
N ARG A 239 -0.07 10.10 -24.26
CA ARG A 239 -0.10 11.00 -25.41
C ARG A 239 -0.28 10.24 -26.73
N GLY A 240 -0.42 8.92 -26.69
CA GLY A 240 -0.59 8.05 -27.85
C GLY A 240 0.73 7.63 -28.52
N LEU A 241 1.90 7.97 -27.96
CA LEU A 241 3.20 7.62 -28.52
C LEU A 241 3.58 6.20 -28.13
N GLU A 242 4.10 5.42 -29.08
CA GLU A 242 4.63 4.09 -28.79
C GLU A 242 5.91 4.18 -27.94
N ARG A 243 5.99 3.31 -26.94
CA ARG A 243 7.13 3.06 -26.07
C ARG A 243 7.47 1.58 -26.12
N ILE A 244 8.75 1.26 -26.13
CA ILE A 244 9.24 -0.11 -26.06
C ILE A 244 10.00 -0.25 -24.76
N ILE A 245 9.47 -1.05 -23.83
CA ILE A 245 10.12 -1.33 -22.55
C ILE A 245 10.85 -2.66 -22.69
N THR A 246 12.18 -2.58 -22.71
CA THR A 246 13.08 -3.75 -22.77
C THR A 246 13.73 -4.06 -21.42
N SER A 247 13.60 -3.15 -20.45
CA SER A 247 14.21 -3.25 -19.14
C SER A 247 13.53 -4.26 -18.20
N VAL A 248 14.24 -4.57 -17.11
CA VAL A 248 13.77 -5.42 -16.01
C VAL A 248 13.63 -4.59 -14.73
N PRO A 249 12.79 -5.00 -13.75
CA PRO A 249 11.91 -6.18 -13.77
C PRO A 249 10.77 -6.05 -14.78
N ARG A 250 10.10 -7.16 -15.13
CA ARG A 250 8.96 -7.17 -16.05
C ARG A 250 7.64 -7.24 -15.30
N ASP A 251 7.49 -6.33 -14.35
CA ASP A 251 6.34 -6.23 -13.45
C ASP A 251 5.99 -4.76 -13.14
N GLU A 252 5.00 -4.55 -12.28
CA GLU A 252 4.53 -3.23 -11.85
C GLU A 252 5.63 -2.31 -11.28
N THR A 253 6.76 -2.88 -10.83
CA THR A 253 7.87 -2.13 -10.24
C THR A 253 8.88 -1.58 -11.26
N ASN A 254 8.66 -1.81 -12.57
CA ASN A 254 9.52 -1.29 -13.63
C ASN A 254 9.41 0.24 -13.79
N ALA A 255 10.55 0.93 -13.73
CA ALA A 255 10.59 2.40 -13.79
C ALA A 255 10.06 3.00 -15.11
N GLU A 256 10.26 2.34 -16.25
CA GLU A 256 9.70 2.80 -17.53
C GLU A 256 8.19 2.58 -17.58
N LEU A 257 7.69 1.47 -17.02
CA LEU A 257 6.25 1.24 -16.89
C LEU A 257 5.60 2.29 -15.99
N MET A 258 6.24 2.65 -14.86
CA MET A 258 5.78 3.73 -13.99
C MET A 258 5.72 5.06 -14.72
N ALA A 259 6.69 5.36 -15.61
CA ALA A 259 6.66 6.56 -16.43
C ALA A 259 5.49 6.53 -17.43
N VAL A 260 5.17 5.37 -18.00
CA VAL A 260 3.96 5.18 -18.82
C VAL A 260 2.70 5.41 -17.99
N GLY A 261 2.55 4.79 -16.82
CA GLY A 261 1.39 5.01 -15.95
C GLY A 261 1.21 6.49 -15.59
N ARG A 262 2.30 7.18 -15.23
CA ARG A 262 2.31 8.62 -14.95
C ARG A 262 1.75 9.45 -16.11
N SER A 263 2.04 9.06 -17.35
CA SER A 263 1.51 9.76 -18.54
C SER A 263 -0.02 9.64 -18.69
N TYR A 264 -0.64 8.64 -18.07
CA TYR A 264 -2.11 8.51 -17.95
C TYR A 264 -2.67 9.23 -16.70
N GLY A 265 -1.80 9.77 -15.84
CA GLY A 265 -2.18 10.33 -14.54
C GLY A 265 -2.48 9.25 -13.50
N VAL A 266 -1.84 8.08 -13.62
CA VAL A 266 -1.89 6.94 -12.66
C VAL A 266 -0.48 6.72 -12.14
N PHE A 267 -0.23 7.09 -10.90
CA PHE A 267 1.11 7.18 -10.32
C PHE A 267 1.38 5.98 -9.42
N HIS A 268 2.47 5.26 -9.65
CA HIS A 268 2.93 4.23 -8.73
C HIS A 268 3.38 4.86 -7.40
N ALA A 269 3.25 4.11 -6.30
CA ALA A 269 3.78 4.46 -4.99
C ALA A 269 5.23 4.97 -5.05
N ILE A 270 5.51 6.02 -4.28
CA ILE A 270 6.84 6.62 -4.16
C ILE A 270 7.85 5.63 -3.54
N ASP A 271 7.42 4.88 -2.53
CA ASP A 271 8.21 3.83 -1.89
C ASP A 271 7.89 2.47 -2.51
N VAL A 272 8.49 2.22 -3.68
CA VAL A 272 8.22 1.05 -4.52
C VAL A 272 8.48 -0.26 -3.77
N ASP A 273 9.52 -0.33 -2.93
CA ASP A 273 9.88 -1.57 -2.23
C ASP A 273 8.85 -1.94 -1.17
N LYS A 274 8.20 -0.94 -0.58
CA LYS A 274 7.18 -1.10 0.47
C LYS A 274 5.79 -1.35 -0.10
N GLU A 275 5.44 -0.66 -1.19
CA GLU A 275 4.07 -0.60 -1.72
C GLU A 275 4.06 -0.96 -3.23
N LYS A 276 4.64 -2.12 -3.54
CA LYS A 276 4.90 -2.61 -4.91
C LYS A 276 3.69 -2.61 -5.84
N VAL A 277 2.50 -2.88 -5.31
CA VAL A 277 1.29 -3.00 -6.12
C VAL A 277 0.49 -1.71 -6.17
N HIS A 278 0.89 -0.67 -5.43
CA HIS A 278 0.03 0.48 -5.16
C HIS A 278 0.17 1.56 -6.22
N TRP A 279 -0.97 2.00 -6.76
CA TRP A 279 -1.09 3.10 -7.71
C TRP A 279 -2.18 4.08 -7.26
N SER A 280 -1.96 5.37 -7.43
CA SER A 280 -2.93 6.40 -7.03
C SER A 280 -2.91 7.62 -7.95
N VAL A 281 -3.71 8.62 -7.61
CA VAL A 281 -3.77 9.91 -8.33
C VAL A 281 -2.48 10.72 -8.23
N ASP A 282 -1.61 10.43 -7.26
CA ASP A 282 -0.39 11.21 -6.97
C ASP A 282 0.81 10.38 -6.46
N GLY A 283 0.66 9.06 -6.29
CA GLY A 283 1.70 8.13 -5.84
C GLY A 283 1.81 8.00 -4.32
N ARG A 284 0.83 8.51 -3.57
CA ARG A 284 0.67 8.34 -2.12
C ARG A 284 -0.51 7.44 -1.76
#